data_AF-A0A453AEC6-F1
#
_entry.id   AF-A0A453AEC6-F1
#
_cell.length_a   1.000
_cell.length_b   1.000
_cell.length_c   1.000
_cell.angle_alpha   90.00
_cell.angle_beta   90.00
_cell.angle_gamma   90.00
#
_symmetry.space_group_name_H-M   'P 1'
#
loop_
_entity.id
_entity.type
_entity.pdbx_description
1 polymer ?
#
loop_
_entity_poly.entity_id
_entity_poly.type
_entity_poly.pdbx_seq_one_letter_code
_entity_poly.pdbx_strand_id
1 'polypeptide(L)'
;DYMKLTWRAKTIGPTLPSFYLGDDRLPSNKSYGFNIFVDDAACIDWLEKHSISSVVLVSNGSYANYDATQLEELGNGLCNSSKPFLWVVRSDEAHKLSEQLKVVLLPIVDGTRH
;
A
#
# COMPACT_ATOMS: atom_id res chain seq x y z
N ASP A 1 15.35 13.11 26.32
CA ASP A 1 16.47 12.64 27.17
C ASP A 1 16.25 11.36 27.94
N TYR A 2 15.09 11.12 28.57
CA TYR A 2 14.80 9.88 29.33
C TYR A 2 15.21 8.58 28.63
N MET A 3 14.78 8.35 27.39
CA MET A 3 15.10 7.11 26.65
C MET A 3 16.60 6.87 26.45
N LYS A 4 17.38 7.95 26.30
CA LYS A 4 18.83 7.88 26.12
C LYS A 4 19.55 7.61 27.44
N LEU A 5 19.09 8.20 28.55
CA LEU A 5 19.68 7.98 29.87
C LEU A 5 19.31 6.61 30.46
N THR A 6 18.05 6.20 30.33
CA THR A 6 17.55 4.96 30.93
C THR A 6 17.94 3.73 30.11
N TRP A 7 17.81 3.82 28.77
CA TRP A 7 17.93 2.65 27.89
C TRP A 7 19.13 2.71 26.95
N ARG A 8 19.95 3.76 27.04
CA ARG A 8 21.05 4.03 26.07
C ARG A 8 20.56 4.08 24.62
N ALA A 9 19.27 4.39 24.42
CA ALA A 9 18.64 4.39 23.10
C ALA A 9 19.28 5.43 22.17
N LYS A 10 19.47 5.05 20.90
CA LYS A 10 19.97 5.90 19.82
C LYS A 10 18.97 5.92 18.68
N THR A 11 18.67 7.12 18.17
CA THR A 11 17.84 7.30 16.99
C THR A 11 18.68 7.03 15.75
N ILE A 12 18.30 6.03 14.97
CA ILE A 12 18.99 5.60 13.74
C ILE A 12 18.08 5.70 12.50
N GLY A 13 16.88 6.27 12.66
CA GLY A 13 15.88 6.35 11.61
C GLY A 13 15.90 7.66 10.82
N PRO A 14 15.09 7.73 9.76
CA PRO A 14 14.15 6.69 9.28
C PRO A 14 14.86 5.54 8.55
N THR A 15 14.43 4.30 8.79
CA THR A 15 15.00 3.09 8.15
C THR A 15 14.34 2.82 6.80
N LEU A 16 14.42 3.80 5.90
CA LEU A 16 13.95 3.70 4.52
C LEU A 16 15.14 3.43 3.58
N PRO A 17 14.90 2.85 2.38
CA PRO A 17 15.93 2.82 1.35
C PRO A 17 16.46 4.23 1.07
N SER A 18 17.79 4.37 0.97
CA SER A 18 18.46 5.68 0.94
C SER A 18 18.09 6.51 -0.29
N PHE A 19 17.68 5.86 -1.38
CA PHE A 19 17.10 6.52 -2.55
C PHE A 19 15.98 7.49 -2.20
N TYR A 20 15.07 7.11 -1.29
CA TYR A 20 13.94 7.95 -0.88
C TYR A 20 14.34 9.06 0.11
N LEU A 21 15.56 9.03 0.63
CA LEU A 21 16.09 10.04 1.55
C LEU A 21 16.96 11.09 0.85
N GLY A 22 17.17 10.97 -0.47
CA GLY A 22 18.14 11.78 -1.20
C GLY A 22 19.58 11.53 -0.74
N ASP A 23 19.86 10.32 -0.24
CA ASP A 23 21.16 9.91 0.26
C ASP A 23 21.86 8.96 -0.72
N ASP A 24 22.82 9.52 -1.46
CA ASP A 24 23.54 8.84 -2.55
C ASP A 24 24.69 7.94 -2.06
N ARG A 25 24.89 7.79 -0.75
CA ARG A 25 25.95 6.93 -0.20
C ARG A 25 25.75 5.45 -0.52
N LEU A 26 24.52 5.03 -0.83
CA LEU A 26 24.16 3.66 -1.20
C LEU A 26 23.29 3.64 -2.47
N PRO A 27 23.88 3.78 -3.68
CA PRO A 27 23.12 3.93 -4.93
C PRO A 27 22.22 2.75 -5.31
N SER A 28 22.53 1.55 -4.82
CA SER A 28 21.74 0.33 -5.05
C SER A 28 20.55 0.18 -4.08
N ASN A 29 20.47 0.98 -3.02
CA ASN A 29 19.46 0.86 -1.98
C ASN A 29 18.18 1.62 -2.36
N LYS A 30 17.40 1.03 -3.29
CA LYS A 30 16.20 1.64 -3.89
C LYS A 30 14.88 1.06 -3.41
N SER A 31 14.89 -0.13 -2.83
CA SER A 31 13.69 -0.83 -2.37
C SER A 31 13.99 -1.61 -1.08
N TYR A 32 12.94 -2.07 -0.41
CA TYR A 32 13.12 -3.04 0.67
C TYR A 32 13.60 -4.37 0.09
N GLY A 33 14.69 -4.92 0.65
CA GLY A 33 15.28 -6.18 0.16
C GLY A 33 14.50 -7.45 0.52
N PHE A 34 13.38 -7.32 1.23
CA PHE A 34 12.54 -8.43 1.64
C PHE A 34 11.07 -7.99 1.65
N ASN A 35 10.29 -8.46 0.68
CA ASN A 35 8.85 -8.29 0.61
C ASN A 35 8.17 -9.67 0.74
N ILE A 36 7.13 -9.74 1.56
CA ILE A 36 6.34 -10.97 1.78
C ILE A 36 5.27 -11.12 0.68
N PHE A 37 4.93 -10.02 0.00
CA PHE A 37 3.95 -9.97 -1.08
C PHE A 37 4.65 -9.72 -2.42
N VAL A 38 4.03 -10.19 -3.50
CA VAL A 38 4.56 -10.03 -4.86
C VAL A 38 4.27 -8.63 -5.36
N ASP A 39 5.26 -7.99 -5.99
CA ASP A 39 5.09 -6.70 -6.64
C ASP A 39 4.29 -6.87 -7.94
N ASP A 40 3.30 -5.99 -8.17
CA ASP A 40 2.61 -5.90 -9.47
C ASP A 40 3.00 -4.60 -10.18
N ALA A 41 3.73 -4.74 -11.29
CA ALA A 41 4.13 -3.61 -12.12
C ALA A 41 2.93 -2.87 -12.75
N ALA A 42 1.78 -3.55 -12.93
CA ALA A 42 0.58 -2.97 -13.54
C ALA A 42 0.02 -1.78 -12.74
N CYS A 43 0.26 -1.72 -11.43
CA CYS A 43 -0.20 -0.60 -10.61
C CYS A 43 0.53 0.71 -10.95
N ILE A 44 1.82 0.65 -11.29
CA ILE A 44 2.61 1.82 -11.66
C ILE A 44 2.14 2.34 -13.03
N ASP A 45 1.96 1.46 -14.00
CA ASP A 45 1.44 1.81 -15.33
C ASP A 45 0.04 2.44 -15.26
N TRP A 46 -0.79 2.02 -14.29
CA TRP A 46 -2.09 2.64 -14.05
C TRP A 46 -1.96 4.03 -13.40
N LEU A 47 -1.03 4.21 -12.46
CA LEU A 47 -0.76 5.50 -11.81
C LEU A 47 -0.25 6.54 -12.81
N GLU A 48 0.60 6.15 -13.76
CA GLU A 48 1.16 7.05 -14.78
C GLU A 48 0.09 7.67 -15.71
N LYS A 49 -1.10 7.05 -15.81
CA LYS A 49 -2.22 7.55 -16.62
C LYS A 49 -3.04 8.63 -15.93
N HIS A 50 -2.80 8.89 -14.63
CA HIS A 50 -3.56 9.85 -13.84
C HIS A 50 -2.78 11.16 -13.66
N SER A 51 -3.49 12.25 -13.42
CA SER A 51 -2.85 13.55 -13.16
C SER A 51 -2.11 13.54 -11.81
N ILE A 52 -1.07 14.37 -11.71
CA ILE A 52 -0.25 14.50 -10.49
C ILE A 52 -1.16 14.81 -9.29
N SER A 53 -0.95 14.09 -8.19
CA SER A 53 -1.67 14.27 -6.92
C SER A 53 -3.20 14.10 -7.01
N SER A 54 -3.71 13.34 -7.99
CA SER A 54 -5.15 13.10 -8.17
C SER A 54 -5.67 11.79 -7.57
N VAL A 55 -4.79 10.82 -7.34
CA VAL A 55 -5.13 9.47 -6.91
C VAL A 55 -5.06 9.35 -5.38
N VAL A 56 -6.06 8.71 -4.78
CA VAL A 56 -6.05 8.33 -3.36
C VAL A 56 -5.41 6.94 -3.20
N LEU A 57 -4.30 6.84 -2.47
CA LEU A 57 -3.72 5.57 -2.05
C LEU A 57 -4.40 5.09 -0.75
N VAL A 58 -4.94 3.88 -0.76
CA VAL A 58 -5.59 3.27 0.41
C VAL A 58 -4.93 1.94 0.71
N SER A 59 -4.51 1.74 1.96
CA SER A 59 -4.01 0.46 2.45
C SER A 59 -4.38 0.29 3.92
N ASN A 60 -4.87 -0.90 4.27
CA ASN A 60 -5.12 -1.30 5.64
C ASN A 60 -3.89 -1.98 6.29
N GLY A 61 -2.74 -1.94 5.61
CA GLY A 61 -1.52 -2.62 6.04
C GLY A 61 -1.61 -4.15 5.90
N SER A 62 -0.51 -4.80 6.26
CA SER A 62 -0.35 -6.25 6.07
C SER A 62 -1.03 -7.13 7.13
N TYR A 63 -1.50 -6.54 8.24
CA TYR A 63 -1.99 -7.32 9.40
C TYR A 63 -3.37 -6.92 9.92
N ALA A 64 -3.87 -5.70 9.65
CA ALA A 64 -5.17 -5.30 10.18
C ALA A 64 -6.28 -6.20 9.59
N ASN A 65 -7.23 -6.60 10.44
CA ASN A 65 -8.34 -7.45 10.06
C ASN A 65 -9.62 -6.63 10.18
N TYR A 66 -10.23 -6.32 9.04
CA TYR A 66 -11.48 -5.55 8.97
C TYR A 66 -12.64 -6.52 8.87
N ASP A 67 -13.76 -6.20 9.52
CA ASP A 67 -14.99 -6.95 9.24
C ASP A 67 -15.56 -6.55 7.86
N ALA A 68 -16.50 -7.35 7.35
CA ALA A 68 -17.07 -7.13 6.03
C ALA A 68 -17.78 -5.77 5.92
N THR A 69 -18.48 -5.34 6.97
CA THR A 69 -19.19 -4.06 7.01
C THR A 69 -18.23 -2.89 6.90
N GLN A 70 -17.13 -2.90 7.66
CA GLN A 70 -16.12 -1.84 7.60
C GLN A 70 -15.46 -1.74 6.23
N LEU A 71 -15.17 -2.89 5.61
CA LEU A 71 -14.55 -2.95 4.29
C LEU A 71 -15.52 -2.44 3.21
N GLU A 72 -16.81 -2.76 3.34
CA GLU A 72 -17.86 -2.31 2.44
C GLU A 72 -18.11 -0.79 2.54
N GLU A 73 -18.21 -0.26 3.76
CA GLU A 73 -18.33 1.19 3.99
C GLU A 73 -17.11 1.96 3.44
N LEU A 74 -15.90 1.41 3.62
CA LEU A 74 -14.69 2.00 3.04
C LEU A 74 -14.76 2.01 1.51
N GLY A 75 -15.12 0.88 0.89
CA GLY A 75 -15.26 0.79 -0.57
C GLY A 75 -16.32 1.74 -1.12
N ASN A 76 -17.49 1.81 -0.49
CA ASN A 76 -18.56 2.73 -0.86
C ASN A 76 -18.13 4.19 -0.71
N GLY A 77 -17.41 4.52 0.37
CA GLY A 77 -16.84 5.86 0.57
C GLY A 77 -15.86 6.25 -0.54
N LEU A 78 -15.02 5.31 -1.00
CA LEU A 78 -14.09 5.54 -2.11
C LEU A 78 -14.85 5.78 -3.43
N CYS A 79 -15.85 4.97 -3.75
CA CYS A 79 -16.70 5.17 -4.92
C CYS A 79 -17.41 6.54 -4.89
N ASN A 80 -17.96 6.91 -3.74
CA ASN A 80 -18.69 8.17 -3.56
C ASN A 80 -17.78 9.41 -3.63
N SER A 81 -16.47 9.26 -3.38
CA SER A 81 -15.52 10.37 -3.45
C SER A 81 -15.36 10.97 -4.86
N SER A 82 -15.75 10.23 -5.90
CA SER A 82 -15.52 10.59 -7.31
C SER A 82 -14.04 10.89 -7.62
N LYS A 83 -13.12 10.34 -6.84
CA LYS A 83 -11.67 10.40 -7.07
C LYS A 83 -11.18 9.05 -7.58
N PRO A 84 -10.18 9.01 -8.49
CA PRO A 84 -9.47 7.79 -8.76
C PRO A 84 -8.77 7.32 -7.47
N PHE A 85 -8.80 6.03 -7.20
CA PHE A 85 -8.17 5.46 -6.01
C PHE A 85 -7.43 4.17 -6.36
N LEU A 86 -6.32 3.94 -5.67
CA LEU A 86 -5.58 2.68 -5.67
C LEU A 86 -5.73 2.07 -4.28
N TRP A 87 -6.53 1.01 -4.17
CA TRP A 87 -6.80 0.35 -2.90
C TRP A 87 -6.16 -1.03 -2.85
N VAL A 88 -5.21 -1.19 -1.92
CA VAL A 88 -4.52 -2.44 -1.66
C VAL A 88 -5.36 -3.29 -0.70
N VAL A 89 -6.07 -4.27 -1.25
CA VAL A 89 -6.81 -5.29 -0.48
C VAL A 89 -6.03 -6.60 -0.54
N ARG A 90 -5.75 -7.18 0.63
CA ARG A 90 -5.02 -8.45 0.70
C ARG A 90 -5.89 -9.60 0.19
N SER A 91 -5.26 -10.62 -0.41
CA SER A 91 -5.96 -11.80 -0.94
C SER A 91 -6.79 -12.53 0.12
N ASP A 92 -6.34 -12.54 1.37
CA ASP A 92 -7.05 -13.14 2.51
C ASP A 92 -8.24 -12.30 3.01
N GLU A 93 -8.33 -11.02 2.64
CA GLU A 93 -9.44 -10.12 2.97
C GLU A 93 -10.44 -9.95 1.81
N ALA A 94 -10.00 -10.19 0.58
CA ALA A 94 -10.79 -9.95 -0.64
C ALA A 94 -12.13 -10.72 -0.67
N HIS A 95 -12.22 -11.87 0.01
CA HIS A 95 -13.45 -12.65 0.11
C HIS A 95 -14.59 -11.94 0.86
N LYS A 96 -14.27 -10.90 1.65
CA LYS A 96 -15.23 -10.12 2.44
C LYS A 96 -15.89 -8.99 1.64
N LEU A 97 -15.34 -8.64 0.48
CA LEU A 97 -15.90 -7.61 -0.38
C LEU A 97 -17.16 -8.11 -1.08
N SER A 98 -18.13 -7.22 -1.28
CA SER A 98 -19.28 -7.48 -2.13
C SER A 98 -18.87 -7.52 -3.61
N GLU A 99 -19.63 -8.27 -4.43
CA GLU A 99 -19.35 -8.40 -5.87
C GLU A 99 -19.33 -7.06 -6.59
N GLN A 100 -20.13 -6.09 -6.13
CA GLN A 100 -20.15 -4.73 -6.69
C GLN A 100 -18.79 -4.04 -6.54
N LEU A 101 -18.15 -4.18 -5.38
CA LEU A 101 -16.83 -3.59 -5.13
C LEU A 101 -15.71 -4.38 -5.83
N LYS A 102 -15.85 -5.70 -5.98
CA LYS A 102 -14.90 -6.53 -6.74
C LYS A 102 -14.83 -6.16 -8.22
N VAL A 103 -15.93 -5.70 -8.82
CA VAL A 103 -15.98 -5.27 -10.23
C VAL A 103 -15.36 -3.87 -10.42
N VAL A 104 -15.43 -3.00 -9.39
CA VAL A 104 -14.89 -1.63 -9.44
C VAL A 104 -13.40 -1.60 -9.13
N LEU A 105 -12.92 -2.51 -8.29
CA LEU A 105 -11.51 -2.77 -8.13
C LEU A 105 -10.98 -3.39 -9.43
N LEU A 106 -10.33 -2.58 -10.26
CA LEU A 106 -9.58 -3.11 -11.41
C LEU A 106 -8.75 -4.31 -10.93
N PRO A 107 -8.74 -5.42 -11.67
CA PRO A 107 -7.93 -6.56 -11.32
C PRO A 107 -6.46 -6.17 -11.50
N ILE A 108 -5.85 -5.65 -10.44
CA ILE A 108 -4.39 -5.68 -10.22
C ILE A 108 -4.03 -7.08 -9.64
N VAL A 109 -4.93 -8.05 -9.80
CA VAL A 109 -4.73 -9.43 -9.40
C VAL A 109 -5.43 -10.32 -10.43
N ASP A 110 -4.79 -10.50 -11.57
CA ASP A 110 -4.91 -11.78 -12.28
C ASP A 110 -3.52 -12.37 -12.49
N GLY A 111 -2.91 -12.76 -11.36
CA GLY A 111 -1.83 -13.75 -11.33
C GLY A 111 -2.43 -15.16 -11.42
N THR A 112 -3.18 -15.46 -12.49
CA THR A 112 -3.55 -16.84 -12.81
C THR A 112 -2.35 -17.55 -13.44
N ARG A 113 -1.70 -18.36 -12.60
CA ARG A 113 -1.11 -19.69 -12.87
C ARG A 113 -0.61 -19.96 -14.30
N HIS A 114 0.70 -20.21 -14.39
CA HIS A 114 1.20 -21.51 -14.84
C HIS A 114 2.23 -22.03 -13.84
#